data_AF-A0A7W1JZX6-F1
#
_entry.id   AF-A0A7W1JZX6-F1
#
_cell.length_a   1.000
_cell.length_b   1.000
_cell.length_c   1.000
_cell.angle_alpha   90.00
_cell.angle_beta   90.00
_cell.angle_gamma   90.00
#
_symmetry.space_group_name_H-M   'P 1'
#
loop_
_entity.id
_entity.type
_entity.pdbx_description
1 polymer ?
#
loop_
_entity_poly.entity_id
_entity_poly.type
_entity_poly.pdbx_seq_one_letter_code
_entity_poly.pdbx_strand_id
1 'polypeptide(L)'
;MAKKEDFSEQEWQSLQKGVVGAGLLVSLSDRSFFDTFKEAGALGKHVAKAKQGSQSELVRELADVHGTGFGVTSSPDAVERETLDALQTAKRTLESKAPDELGPYREFVLGIAQSVSEAAGGGDTAEGAAIEKVRSAIG
;
A
#
# COMPACT_ATOMS: atom_id res chain seq x y z
N MET A 1 -19.97 -0.45 -6.14
CA MET A 1 -18.55 -0.38 -5.76
C MET A 1 -18.38 0.84 -4.89
N ALA A 2 -17.58 0.75 -3.83
CA ALA A 2 -17.34 1.91 -2.99
C ALA A 2 -16.37 2.88 -3.67
N LYS A 3 -16.48 4.15 -3.32
CA LYS A 3 -15.63 5.25 -3.78
C LYS A 3 -15.28 6.16 -2.61
N LYS A 4 -14.37 7.11 -2.81
CA LYS A 4 -13.86 8.03 -1.78
C LYS A 4 -14.97 8.71 -0.99
N GLU A 5 -16.07 9.09 -1.64
CA GLU A 5 -17.21 9.78 -1.02
C GLU A 5 -17.94 8.92 0.03
N ASP A 6 -17.79 7.60 0.00
CA ASP A 6 -18.38 6.67 0.99
C ASP A 6 -17.56 6.61 2.30
N PHE A 7 -16.38 7.21 2.29
CA PHE A 7 -15.45 7.24 3.42
C PHE A 7 -15.27 8.66 3.94
N SER A 8 -15.06 8.77 5.25
CA SER A 8 -14.54 9.99 5.83
C SER A 8 -13.10 10.23 5.38
N GLU A 9 -12.63 11.47 5.47
CA GLU A 9 -11.26 11.83 5.13
C GLU A 9 -10.22 10.99 5.89
N GLN A 10 -10.46 10.69 7.17
CA GLN A 10 -9.56 9.89 8.01
C GLN A 10 -9.50 8.42 7.58
N GLU A 11 -10.66 7.85 7.22
CA GLU A 11 -10.76 6.49 6.69
C GLU A 11 -10.06 6.38 5.33
N TRP A 12 -10.31 7.36 4.46
CA TRP A 12 -9.66 7.44 3.15
C TRP A 12 -8.13 7.57 3.27
N GLN A 13 -7.66 8.42 4.17
CA GLN A 13 -6.22 8.54 4.46
C GLN A 13 -5.63 7.23 4.97
N SER A 14 -6.36 6.46 5.78
CA SER A 14 -5.91 5.15 6.26
C SER A 14 -5.79 4.15 5.10
N LEU A 15 -6.78 4.11 4.21
CA LEU A 15 -6.76 3.27 3.00
C LEU A 15 -5.56 3.61 2.11
N GLN A 16 -5.35 4.90 1.84
CA GLN A 16 -4.24 5.39 1.03
C GLN A 16 -2.89 5.10 1.69
N LYS A 17 -2.77 5.34 2.99
CA LYS A 17 -1.52 5.12 3.74
C LYS A 17 -1.15 3.65 3.80
N GLY A 18 -2.12 2.74 3.93
CA GLY A 18 -1.87 1.30 3.85
C GLY A 18 -1.31 0.88 2.47
N VAL A 19 -1.87 1.42 1.38
CA VAL A 19 -1.43 1.16 0.00
C VAL A 19 0.01 1.62 -0.24
N VAL A 20 0.30 2.89 0.06
CA VAL A 20 1.64 3.45 -0.14
C VAL A 20 2.64 2.79 0.82
N GLY A 21 2.25 2.63 2.07
CA GLY A 21 3.05 2.03 3.13
C GLY A 21 3.49 0.62 2.80
N ALA A 22 2.64 -0.21 2.17
CA ALA A 22 3.01 -1.55 1.75
C ALA A 22 4.16 -1.57 0.74
N GLY A 23 4.13 -0.68 -0.26
CA GLY A 23 5.23 -0.53 -1.21
C GLY A 23 6.51 0.00 -0.53
N LEU A 24 6.37 0.95 0.39
CA LEU A 24 7.49 1.47 1.17
C LEU A 24 8.10 0.41 2.08
N LEU A 25 7.30 -0.45 2.72
CA LEU A 25 7.78 -1.48 3.64
C LEU A 25 8.65 -2.51 2.94
N VAL A 26 8.24 -2.93 1.73
CA VAL A 26 9.07 -3.80 0.89
C VAL A 26 10.34 -3.06 0.47
N SER A 27 10.23 -1.81 0.04
CA SER A 27 11.39 -1.01 -0.34
C SER A 27 12.39 -0.85 0.81
N LEU A 28 11.92 -0.67 2.05
CA LEU A 28 12.76 -0.53 3.25
C LEU A 28 13.53 -1.80 3.60
N SER A 29 13.09 -2.96 3.09
CA SER A 29 13.76 -4.25 3.30
C SER A 29 15.09 -4.32 2.54
N ASP A 30 15.22 -3.55 1.46
CA ASP A 30 16.48 -3.30 0.77
C ASP A 30 16.84 -1.81 0.86
N ARG A 31 17.82 -1.48 1.70
CA ARG A 31 18.26 -0.10 1.93
C ARG A 31 18.78 0.58 0.65
N SER A 32 19.45 -0.16 -0.23
CA SER A 32 19.97 0.37 -1.50
C SER A 32 18.85 0.67 -2.48
N PHE A 33 17.82 -0.19 -2.51
CA PHE A 33 16.61 0.07 -3.28
C PHE A 33 15.81 1.24 -2.69
N PHE A 34 15.64 1.33 -1.37
CA PHE A 34 14.92 2.43 -0.71
C PHE A 34 15.49 3.80 -1.07
N ASP A 35 16.81 3.94 -1.11
CA ASP A 35 17.43 5.21 -1.49
C ASP A 35 17.14 5.60 -2.94
N THR A 36 16.99 4.62 -3.83
CA THR A 36 16.55 4.82 -5.23
C THR A 36 15.03 5.08 -5.32
N PHE A 37 14.26 4.43 -4.45
CA PHE A 37 12.80 4.49 -4.42
C PHE A 37 12.24 5.81 -3.87
N LYS A 38 13.06 6.60 -3.15
CA LYS A 38 12.71 7.97 -2.73
C LYS A 38 12.38 8.89 -3.90
N GLU A 39 12.78 8.54 -5.12
CA GLU A 39 12.31 9.23 -6.32
C GLU A 39 10.81 8.99 -6.49
N ALA A 40 9.99 9.99 -6.15
CA ALA A 40 8.53 9.96 -6.12
C ALA A 40 7.84 9.38 -7.39
N GLY A 41 8.56 9.23 -8.51
CA GLY A 41 8.07 8.59 -9.73
C GLY A 41 8.08 7.06 -9.71
N ALA A 42 8.94 6.41 -8.91
CA ALA A 42 9.04 4.95 -8.89
C ALA A 42 7.77 4.31 -8.32
N LEU A 43 7.33 4.76 -7.14
CA LEU A 43 6.12 4.26 -6.48
C LEU A 43 4.87 4.50 -7.34
N GLY A 44 4.74 5.66 -7.98
CA GLY A 44 3.62 5.97 -8.87
C GLY A 44 3.49 5.02 -10.06
N LYS A 45 4.60 4.57 -10.64
CA LYS A 45 4.61 3.59 -11.73
C LYS A 45 4.09 2.22 -11.28
N HIS A 46 4.48 1.79 -10.07
CA HIS A 46 4.03 0.52 -9.50
C HIS A 46 2.56 0.54 -9.09
N VAL A 47 2.09 1.67 -8.53
CA VAL A 47 0.67 1.90 -8.25
C VAL A 47 -0.16 1.89 -9.54
N ALA A 48 0.30 2.56 -10.60
CA ALA A 48 -0.37 2.55 -11.90
C ALA A 48 -0.40 1.14 -12.52
N LYS A 49 0.69 0.37 -12.39
CA LYS A 49 0.75 -1.03 -12.85
C LYS A 49 -0.21 -1.92 -12.04
N ALA A 50 -0.26 -1.78 -10.73
CA ALA A 50 -1.16 -2.54 -9.87
C ALA A 50 -2.65 -2.19 -10.10
N LYS A 51 -2.95 -0.97 -10.57
CA LYS A 51 -4.29 -0.57 -11.02
C LYS A 51 -4.71 -1.28 -12.33
N GLN A 52 -3.76 -1.66 -13.20
CA GLN A 52 -4.08 -2.28 -14.49
C GLN A 52 -4.70 -3.67 -14.29
N GLY A 53 -6.03 -3.72 -14.34
CA GLY A 53 -6.82 -4.94 -14.16
C GLY A 53 -7.91 -4.82 -13.09
N SER A 54 -7.86 -3.79 -12.24
CA SER A 54 -8.88 -3.59 -11.21
C SER A 54 -10.18 -3.03 -11.79
N GLN A 55 -11.27 -3.74 -11.53
CA GLN A 55 -12.64 -3.27 -11.79
C GLN A 55 -13.16 -2.38 -10.65
N SER A 56 -12.54 -2.42 -9.47
CA SER A 56 -12.95 -1.66 -8.29
C SER A 56 -12.71 -0.15 -8.47
N GLU A 57 -13.77 0.62 -8.25
CA GLU A 57 -13.73 2.10 -8.27
C GLU A 57 -12.87 2.65 -7.12
N LEU A 58 -12.97 2.05 -5.93
CA LEU A 58 -12.11 2.34 -4.77
C LEU A 58 -10.62 2.25 -5.13
N VAL A 59 -10.20 1.12 -5.73
CA VAL A 59 -8.80 0.91 -6.10
C VAL A 59 -8.33 1.94 -7.13
N ARG A 60 -9.20 2.31 -8.07
CA ARG A 60 -8.86 3.31 -9.09
C ARG A 60 -8.63 4.68 -8.48
N GLU A 61 -9.50 5.09 -7.58
CA GLU A 61 -9.37 6.37 -6.89
C GLU A 61 -8.17 6.38 -5.95
N LEU A 62 -7.91 5.30 -5.20
CA LEU A 62 -6.71 5.16 -4.36
C LEU A 62 -5.41 5.26 -5.18
N ALA A 63 -5.41 4.69 -6.38
CA ALA A 63 -4.26 4.72 -7.27
C ALA A 63 -3.99 6.11 -7.89
N ASP A 64 -5.02 6.96 -8.00
CA ASP A 64 -4.91 8.30 -8.54
C ASP A 64 -4.54 9.35 -7.47
N VAL A 65 -4.52 8.99 -6.18
CA VAL A 65 -4.18 9.96 -5.13
C VAL A 65 -2.68 10.23 -5.07
N HIS A 66 -2.33 11.51 -5.13
CA HIS A 66 -0.97 11.99 -4.97
C HIS A 66 -0.61 12.18 -3.49
N GLY A 67 0.59 11.73 -3.11
CA GLY A 67 1.12 11.84 -1.75
C GLY A 67 1.20 10.50 -1.04
N THR A 68 2.17 10.38 -0.14
CA THR A 68 2.51 9.11 0.52
C THR A 68 1.77 8.92 1.85
N GLY A 69 1.23 9.99 2.43
CA GLY A 69 0.74 9.98 3.82
C GLY A 69 1.87 9.83 4.87
N PHE A 70 3.12 9.80 4.42
CA PHE A 70 4.34 9.74 5.22
C PHE A 70 5.15 11.01 5.04
N GLY A 71 5.75 11.51 6.12
CA GLY A 71 6.67 12.64 6.04
C GLY A 71 7.98 12.24 5.39
N VAL A 72 8.64 13.17 4.71
CA VAL A 72 10.01 12.98 4.18
C VAL A 72 11.04 12.61 5.27
N THR A 73 10.71 12.84 6.54
CA THR A 73 11.54 12.53 7.72
C THR A 73 11.08 11.28 8.48
N SER A 74 10.09 10.54 7.99
CA SER A 74 9.60 9.34 8.67
C SER A 74 10.69 8.26 8.73
N SER A 75 11.02 7.80 9.94
CA SER A 75 11.97 6.71 10.16
C SER A 75 11.41 5.37 9.63
N PRO A 76 12.25 4.41 9.24
CA PRO A 76 11.82 3.09 8.80
C PRO A 76 10.84 2.40 9.76
N ASP A 77 11.12 2.41 11.07
CA ASP A 77 10.25 1.84 12.09
C ASP A 77 8.88 2.53 12.19
N ALA A 78 8.84 3.85 11.94
CA ALA A 78 7.59 4.60 11.93
C ALA A 78 6.77 4.25 10.70
N VAL A 79 7.42 4.15 9.52
CA VAL A 79 6.77 3.72 8.28
C VAL A 79 6.18 2.32 8.46
N GLU A 80 6.94 1.37 9.00
CA GLU A 80 6.43 0.01 9.25
C GLU A 80 5.20 0.03 10.16
N ARG A 81 5.32 0.63 11.36
CA ARG A 81 4.23 0.65 12.34
C ARG A 81 2.97 1.31 11.80
N GLU A 82 3.11 2.50 11.26
CA GLU A 82 1.97 3.27 10.74
C GLU A 82 1.35 2.62 9.51
N THR A 83 2.13 1.89 8.70
CA THR A 83 1.59 1.08 7.58
C THR A 83 0.72 -0.05 8.12
N LEU A 84 1.21 -0.81 9.08
CA LEU A 84 0.46 -1.95 9.64
C LEU A 84 -0.82 -1.48 10.35
N ASP A 85 -0.75 -0.39 11.12
CA ASP A 85 -1.91 0.22 11.76
C ASP A 85 -2.93 0.74 10.73
N ALA A 86 -2.45 1.36 9.64
CA ALA A 86 -3.30 1.83 8.55
C ALA A 86 -3.98 0.67 7.82
N LEU A 87 -3.28 -0.42 7.54
CA LEU A 87 -3.84 -1.63 6.91
C LEU A 87 -4.92 -2.29 7.77
N GLN A 88 -4.69 -2.38 9.09
CA GLN A 88 -5.69 -2.92 10.02
C GLN A 88 -6.92 -2.02 10.11
N THR A 89 -6.72 -0.70 10.10
CA THR A 89 -7.81 0.28 10.10
C THR A 89 -8.61 0.20 8.80
N ALA A 90 -7.91 0.20 7.66
CA ALA A 90 -8.49 0.03 6.33
C ALA A 90 -9.32 -1.24 6.23
N LYS A 91 -8.79 -2.37 6.72
CA LYS A 91 -9.52 -3.64 6.79
C LYS A 91 -10.84 -3.48 7.55
N ARG A 92 -10.80 -2.97 8.79
CA ARG A 92 -12.02 -2.78 9.61
C ARG A 92 -13.03 -1.84 8.95
N THR A 93 -12.55 -0.77 8.32
CA THR A 93 -13.39 0.18 7.59
C THR A 93 -14.08 -0.50 6.41
N LEU A 94 -13.34 -1.28 5.61
CA LEU A 94 -13.90 -2.01 4.46
C LEU A 94 -14.85 -3.12 4.93
N GLU A 95 -14.50 -3.93 5.93
CA GLU A 95 -15.38 -4.94 6.50
C GLU A 95 -16.73 -4.36 6.97
N SER A 96 -16.71 -3.13 7.50
CA SER A 96 -17.89 -2.43 8.01
C SER A 96 -18.74 -1.76 6.92
N LYS A 97 -18.08 -1.07 5.96
CA LYS A 97 -18.77 -0.19 4.99
C LYS A 97 -18.86 -0.76 3.59
N ALA A 98 -17.88 -1.56 3.18
CA ALA A 98 -17.70 -2.04 1.83
C ALA A 98 -17.02 -3.42 1.81
N PRO A 99 -17.67 -4.46 2.39
CA PRO A 99 -17.04 -5.77 2.56
C PRO A 99 -16.63 -6.40 1.22
N ASP A 100 -17.38 -6.10 0.15
CA ASP A 100 -17.07 -6.55 -1.22
C ASP A 100 -15.79 -5.92 -1.79
N GLU A 101 -15.32 -4.79 -1.23
CA GLU A 101 -14.11 -4.09 -1.66
C GLU A 101 -12.85 -4.55 -0.91
N LEU A 102 -13.00 -5.34 0.18
CA LEU A 102 -11.85 -5.85 0.93
C LEU A 102 -10.95 -6.75 0.08
N GLY A 103 -11.55 -7.62 -0.75
CA GLY A 103 -10.82 -8.48 -1.68
C GLY A 103 -9.99 -7.67 -2.69
N PRO A 104 -10.62 -6.80 -3.49
CA PRO A 104 -9.93 -5.91 -4.42
C PRO A 104 -8.85 -5.04 -3.76
N TYR A 105 -9.12 -4.49 -2.57
CA TYR A 105 -8.14 -3.69 -1.83
C TYR A 105 -6.92 -4.53 -1.40
N ARG A 106 -7.14 -5.75 -0.90
CA ARG A 106 -6.06 -6.68 -0.53
C ARG A 106 -5.20 -7.06 -1.71
N GLU A 107 -5.81 -7.44 -2.84
CA GLU A 107 -5.09 -7.77 -4.07
C GLU A 107 -4.26 -6.59 -4.56
N PHE A 108 -4.82 -5.38 -4.50
CA PHE A 108 -4.12 -4.17 -4.90
C PHE A 108 -2.91 -3.86 -4.02
N VAL A 109 -3.07 -3.89 -2.70
CA VAL A 109 -1.98 -3.67 -1.73
C VAL A 109 -0.87 -4.70 -1.91
N LEU A 110 -1.21 -5.99 -2.03
CA LEU A 110 -0.23 -7.07 -2.24
C LEU A 110 0.43 -6.97 -3.62
N GLY A 111 -0.32 -6.59 -4.66
CA GLY A 111 0.21 -6.38 -6.01
C GLY A 111 1.24 -5.25 -6.07
N ILE A 112 1.06 -4.18 -5.30
CA ILE A 112 2.06 -3.12 -5.16
C ILE A 112 3.30 -3.65 -4.45
N ALA A 113 3.14 -4.31 -3.31
CA ALA A 113 4.25 -4.88 -2.55
C ALA A 113 5.09 -5.86 -3.40
N GLN A 114 4.42 -6.74 -4.15
CA GLN A 114 5.07 -7.65 -5.09
C GLN A 114 5.75 -6.91 -6.24
N SER A 115 5.08 -5.95 -6.89
CA SER A 115 5.68 -5.23 -8.00
C SER A 115 6.91 -4.41 -7.59
N VAL A 116 6.97 -3.97 -6.34
CA VAL A 116 8.13 -3.27 -5.77
C VAL A 116 9.26 -4.27 -5.48
N SER A 117 8.97 -5.43 -4.88
CA SER A 117 9.97 -6.50 -4.69
C SER A 117 10.58 -6.95 -6.03
N GLU A 118 9.76 -7.16 -7.05
CA GLU A 118 10.24 -7.49 -8.41
C GLU A 118 11.19 -6.42 -8.97
N ALA A 119 10.93 -5.14 -8.66
CA ALA A 119 11.76 -4.03 -9.12
C ALA A 119 13.09 -3.92 -8.36
N ALA A 120 13.11 -4.36 -7.10
CA ALA A 120 14.31 -4.45 -6.29
C ALA A 120 15.20 -5.67 -6.66
N GLY A 121 14.71 -6.56 -7.53
CA GLY A 121 15.43 -7.74 -8.00
C GLY A 121 14.73 -9.05 -7.62
N GLY A 122 13.82 -9.00 -6.65
CA GLY A 122 12.94 -10.08 -6.23
C GLY A 122 13.67 -11.22 -5.50
N GLY A 123 12.97 -11.82 -4.54
CA GLY A 123 13.41 -13.09 -3.94
C GLY A 123 14.37 -12.96 -2.75
N ASP A 124 14.58 -11.77 -2.21
CA ASP A 124 15.22 -11.64 -0.90
C ASP A 124 14.27 -12.07 0.22
N THR A 125 14.81 -12.80 1.19
CA THR A 125 14.13 -13.17 2.43
C THR A 125 13.50 -11.97 3.18
N ALA A 126 14.14 -10.80 3.13
CA ALA A 126 13.65 -9.61 3.81
C ALA A 126 12.39 -9.04 3.12
N GLU A 127 12.38 -8.98 1.80
CA GLU A 127 11.22 -8.55 1.01
C GLU A 127 10.03 -9.50 1.19
N GLY A 128 10.29 -10.81 1.16
CA GLY A 128 9.28 -11.84 1.43
C GLY A 128 8.67 -11.67 2.82
N ALA A 129 9.49 -11.40 3.84
CA ALA A 129 9.01 -11.13 5.19
C ALA A 129 8.15 -9.86 5.26
N ALA A 130 8.51 -8.80 4.54
CA ALA A 130 7.71 -7.57 4.45
C ALA A 130 6.35 -7.81 3.78
N ILE A 131 6.31 -8.56 2.67
CA ILE A 131 5.06 -8.93 1.99
C ILE A 131 4.16 -9.75 2.93
N GLU A 132 4.73 -10.68 3.68
CA GLU A 132 3.96 -11.49 4.65
C GLU A 132 3.44 -10.69 5.84
N LYS A 133 4.18 -9.67 6.31
CA LYS A 133 3.69 -8.71 7.31
C LYS A 133 2.47 -7.94 6.77
N VAL A 134 2.55 -7.43 5.54
CA VAL A 134 1.43 -6.71 4.88
C VAL A 134 0.23 -7.64 4.73
N ARG A 135 0.43 -8.86 4.23
CA ARG A 135 -0.62 -9.88 4.08
C ARG A 135 -1.32 -10.16 5.41
N SER A 136 -0.55 -10.34 6.47
CA SER A 136 -1.08 -10.64 7.80
C SER A 136 -1.88 -9.47 8.40
N ALA A 137 -1.44 -8.23 8.15
CA ALA A 137 -2.13 -7.03 8.65
C ALA A 137 -3.50 -6.80 8.00
N ILE A 138 -3.59 -7.03 6.68
CA ILE A 138 -4.82 -6.82 5.92
C ILE A 138 -5.79 -8.02 5.97
N GLY A 139 -5.32 -9.20 6.40
CA GLY A 139 -6.11 -10.43 6.54
C GLY A 139 -6.07 -11.26 5.28
#